data_AF-A0A484C9T0-F1
#
_entry.id   AF-A0A484C9T0-F1
#
_cell.length_a   1.000
_cell.length_b   1.000
_cell.length_c   1.000
_cell.angle_alpha   90.00
_cell.angle_beta   90.00
_cell.angle_gamma   90.00
#
_symmetry.space_group_name_H-M   'P 1'
#
loop_
_entity.id
_entity.type
_entity.pdbx_description
1 polymer ?
#
loop_
_entity_poly.entity_id
_entity_poly.type
_entity_poly.pdbx_seq_one_letter_code
_entity_poly.pdbx_strand_id
1 'polypeptide(L)'
;MGVLELCLQSSNSISLLGGLLVLLLVCLVCSSSFSSKENRKEPPGPKPFPLIGNLLQLDLKRPYNTLLKLSKTYGSVFTVYLGPQKVVVLAGYKTVKEALVNYADEFGERDPMLIMHESNQGHGVLWANGDSWKEMRRFALTNLRDFGMGKKASEDKIIEECEYLIEVFKKFKDQVQEELSREIGSRNVQVEDRKNLPFTDAVIHETQRLASILPIAVPHKTSQDITFQGHFIKKGTTVFPLLTSVLHDESEWERPHSFYPAHFLDKDGKFVKRDAFMPFSAGRRVCLGEGLARMELFIFFTTLLQHFRFTPPPGVSEDELDLTPRVGFTLNPSPHKLCAVSCM
;
A
#
# COMPACT_ATOMS: atom_id res chain seq x y z
N MET A 1 -27.37 7.16 -38.77
CA MET A 1 -28.25 8.26 -38.31
C MET A 1 -29.72 7.86 -38.22
N GLY A 2 -30.26 6.97 -39.07
CA GLY A 2 -31.71 6.65 -39.04
C GLY A 2 -32.23 5.71 -37.93
N VAL A 3 -31.37 4.93 -37.25
CA VAL A 3 -31.84 3.96 -36.22
C VAL A 3 -32.04 4.63 -34.85
N LEU A 4 -31.28 5.70 -34.55
CA LEU A 4 -31.44 6.44 -33.28
C LEU A 4 -32.69 7.31 -33.26
N GLU A 5 -33.12 7.86 -34.40
CA GLU A 5 -34.34 8.69 -34.48
C GLU A 5 -35.64 7.87 -34.36
N LEU A 6 -35.64 6.61 -34.84
CA LEU A 6 -36.79 5.70 -34.72
C LEU A 6 -37.06 5.28 -33.26
N CYS A 7 -36.03 5.22 -32.40
CA CYS A 7 -36.21 4.87 -30.99
C CYS A 7 -36.73 6.04 -30.13
N LEU A 8 -36.51 7.30 -30.55
CA LEU A 8 -36.92 8.48 -29.78
C LEU A 8 -38.35 8.96 -30.08
N GLN A 9 -39.00 8.45 -31.13
CA GLN A 9 -40.36 8.86 -31.51
C GLN A 9 -41.49 7.97 -30.98
N SER A 10 -41.20 6.82 -30.36
CA SER A 10 -42.24 5.95 -29.78
C SER A 10 -42.31 6.05 -28.26
N SER A 11 -43.09 7.01 -27.75
CA SER A 11 -43.51 7.09 -26.34
C SER A 11 -44.58 6.04 -26.02
N ASN A 12 -44.33 4.77 -26.35
CA ASN A 12 -45.22 3.65 -26.02
C ASN A 12 -44.51 2.76 -25.00
N SER A 13 -45.17 2.49 -23.88
CA SER A 13 -44.72 1.59 -22.80
C SER A 13 -44.20 0.23 -23.29
N ILE A 14 -44.62 -0.20 -24.49
CA ILE A 14 -44.21 -1.44 -25.17
C ILE A 14 -42.75 -1.38 -25.69
N SER A 15 -42.27 -0.26 -26.23
CA SER A 15 -40.87 -0.14 -26.70
C SER A 15 -39.89 -0.13 -25.53
N LEU A 16 -40.30 0.47 -24.42
CA LEU A 16 -39.56 0.50 -23.15
C LEU A 16 -39.48 -0.90 -22.52
N LEU A 17 -40.58 -1.66 -22.52
CA LEU A 17 -40.61 -3.06 -22.06
C LEU A 17 -39.73 -3.95 -22.94
N GLY A 18 -39.79 -3.77 -24.27
CA GLY A 18 -38.97 -4.50 -25.24
C GLY A 18 -37.48 -4.22 -25.04
N GLY A 19 -37.10 -2.96 -24.82
CA GLY A 19 -35.72 -2.59 -24.47
C GLY A 19 -35.24 -3.25 -23.19
N LEU A 20 -36.07 -3.25 -22.13
CA LEU A 20 -35.78 -3.92 -20.85
C LEU A 20 -35.62 -5.44 -20.99
N LEU A 21 -36.46 -6.08 -21.80
CA LEU A 21 -36.38 -7.53 -22.09
C LEU A 21 -35.11 -7.90 -22.84
N VAL A 22 -34.73 -7.10 -23.84
CA VAL A 22 -33.46 -7.28 -24.57
C VAL A 22 -32.27 -7.08 -23.63
N LEU A 23 -32.30 -6.07 -22.76
CA LEU A 23 -31.26 -5.84 -21.76
C LEU A 23 -31.17 -7.00 -20.76
N LEU A 24 -32.30 -7.54 -20.30
CA LEU A 24 -32.37 -8.75 -19.46
C LEU A 24 -31.79 -9.97 -20.16
N LEU A 25 -32.15 -10.19 -21.44
CA LEU A 25 -31.63 -11.28 -22.25
C LEU A 25 -30.12 -11.14 -22.47
N VAL A 26 -29.63 -9.93 -22.76
CA VAL A 26 -28.19 -9.65 -22.86
C VAL A 26 -27.50 -9.92 -21.53
N CYS A 27 -28.08 -9.49 -20.40
CA CYS A 27 -27.55 -9.80 -19.06
C CYS A 27 -27.51 -11.31 -18.77
N LEU A 28 -28.54 -12.06 -19.17
CA LEU A 28 -28.62 -13.53 -19.02
C LEU A 28 -27.62 -14.24 -19.94
N VAL A 29 -27.44 -13.77 -21.16
CA VAL A 29 -26.46 -14.33 -22.11
C VAL A 29 -25.03 -13.98 -21.70
N CYS A 30 -24.77 -12.76 -21.20
CA CYS A 30 -23.46 -12.39 -20.68
C CYS A 30 -23.12 -13.18 -19.41
N SER A 31 -24.06 -13.37 -18.49
CA SER A 31 -23.83 -14.16 -17.28
C SER A 31 -23.65 -15.65 -17.55
N SER A 32 -24.33 -16.22 -18.55
CA SER A 32 -24.14 -17.62 -18.97
C SER A 32 -22.90 -17.84 -19.86
N SER A 33 -22.51 -16.85 -20.66
CA SER A 33 -21.27 -16.91 -21.47
C SER A 33 -20.00 -16.79 -20.62
N PHE A 34 -20.09 -16.23 -19.41
CA PHE A 34 -19.03 -16.31 -18.41
C PHE A 34 -18.87 -17.72 -17.80
N SER A 35 -19.82 -18.62 -18.02
CA SER A 35 -19.91 -19.92 -17.34
C SER A 35 -19.64 -21.13 -18.25
N SER A 36 -18.88 -21.00 -19.34
CA SER A 36 -18.56 -22.19 -20.15
C SER A 36 -17.10 -22.31 -20.62
N LYS A 37 -16.55 -23.50 -20.30
CA LYS A 37 -15.42 -24.22 -20.93
C LYS A 37 -14.02 -24.06 -20.33
N GLU A 38 -13.88 -24.46 -19.06
CA GLU A 38 -12.81 -25.37 -18.61
C GLU A 38 -13.08 -25.76 -17.15
N ASN A 39 -12.75 -26.99 -16.75
CA ASN A 39 -12.96 -27.52 -15.39
C ASN A 39 -11.98 -26.90 -14.36
N ARG A 40 -11.62 -25.64 -14.55
CA ARG A 40 -10.60 -24.90 -13.80
C ARG A 40 -11.29 -24.09 -12.71
N LYS A 41 -10.96 -24.38 -11.46
CA LYS A 41 -11.54 -23.73 -10.28
C LYS A 41 -11.02 -22.29 -10.19
N GLU A 42 -11.84 -21.29 -10.51
CA GLU A 42 -11.47 -19.89 -10.33
C GLU A 42 -11.45 -19.49 -8.83
N PRO A 43 -10.79 -18.37 -8.45
CA PRO A 43 -10.92 -17.83 -7.09
C PRO A 43 -12.36 -17.43 -6.78
N PRO A 44 -12.89 -17.79 -5.59
CA PRO A 44 -14.25 -17.44 -5.17
C PRO A 44 -14.41 -15.92 -4.99
N GLY A 45 -15.62 -15.41 -4.90
CA GLY A 45 -15.87 -13.99 -4.67
C GLY A 45 -17.35 -13.63 -4.65
N PRO A 46 -17.71 -12.39 -4.25
CA PRO A 46 -19.08 -11.92 -4.30
C PRO A 46 -19.62 -11.93 -5.73
N LYS A 47 -20.85 -12.41 -5.92
CA LYS A 47 -21.51 -12.42 -7.23
C LYS A 47 -21.62 -10.97 -7.75
N PRO A 48 -21.10 -10.68 -8.97
CA PRO A 48 -21.16 -9.34 -9.54
C PRO A 48 -22.55 -8.99 -10.05
N PHE A 49 -22.91 -7.70 -9.96
CA PHE A 49 -24.06 -7.16 -10.69
C PHE A 49 -23.73 -7.01 -12.18
N PRO A 50 -24.74 -7.08 -13.07
CA PRO A 50 -24.53 -6.82 -14.48
C PRO A 50 -23.91 -5.43 -14.72
N LEU A 51 -22.95 -5.33 -15.64
CA LEU A 51 -22.24 -4.11 -16.08
C LEU A 51 -21.30 -3.45 -15.04
N ILE A 52 -21.77 -3.25 -13.80
CA ILE A 52 -21.04 -2.51 -12.75
C ILE A 52 -20.20 -3.41 -11.83
N GLY A 53 -20.30 -4.74 -11.96
CA GLY A 53 -19.51 -5.66 -11.16
C GLY A 53 -19.87 -5.60 -9.67
N ASN A 54 -18.86 -5.50 -8.81
CA ASN A 54 -19.02 -5.40 -7.35
C ASN A 54 -18.92 -3.95 -6.84
N LEU A 55 -18.97 -2.92 -7.71
CA LEU A 55 -18.77 -1.51 -7.30
C LEU A 55 -19.75 -1.05 -6.20
N LEU A 56 -21.00 -1.52 -6.22
CA LEU A 56 -21.99 -1.20 -5.17
C LEU A 56 -21.79 -1.99 -3.86
N GLN A 57 -21.02 -3.08 -3.92
CA GLN A 57 -20.68 -3.89 -2.74
C GLN A 57 -19.38 -3.41 -2.08
N LEU A 58 -18.61 -2.54 -2.76
CA LEU A 58 -17.36 -1.98 -2.26
C LEU A 58 -17.58 -0.58 -1.68
N ASP A 59 -16.94 -0.29 -0.54
CA ASP A 59 -16.78 1.09 -0.09
C ASP A 59 -15.72 1.76 -0.96
N LEU A 60 -16.15 2.51 -1.97
CA LEU A 60 -15.23 3.18 -2.91
C LEU A 60 -14.36 4.25 -2.24
N LYS A 61 -14.73 4.74 -1.05
CA LYS A 61 -13.88 5.66 -0.28
C LYS A 61 -12.78 4.91 0.46
N ARG A 62 -13.06 3.69 0.94
CA ARG A 62 -12.10 2.86 1.69
C ARG A 62 -12.19 1.39 1.25
N PRO A 63 -11.78 1.08 0.01
CA PRO A 63 -12.01 -0.26 -0.56
C PRO A 63 -11.29 -1.35 0.23
N TYR A 64 -10.13 -1.05 0.82
CA TYR A 64 -9.35 -2.00 1.62
C TYR A 64 -10.16 -2.56 2.81
N ASN A 65 -11.05 -1.77 3.44
CA ASN A 65 -11.89 -2.24 4.54
C ASN A 65 -12.89 -3.29 4.08
N THR A 66 -13.53 -3.07 2.92
CA THR A 66 -14.42 -4.08 2.35
C THR A 66 -13.63 -5.31 1.92
N LEU A 67 -12.46 -5.14 1.29
CA LEU A 67 -11.61 -6.26 0.88
C LEU A 67 -11.14 -7.11 2.06
N LEU A 68 -10.83 -6.50 3.21
CA LEU A 68 -10.53 -7.23 4.46
C LEU A 68 -11.72 -8.04 4.98
N LYS A 69 -12.95 -7.53 4.83
CA LYS A 69 -14.16 -8.28 5.19
C LYS A 69 -14.38 -9.46 4.23
N LEU A 70 -14.17 -9.23 2.94
CA LEU A 70 -14.28 -10.26 1.91
C LEU A 70 -13.22 -11.35 2.08
N SER A 71 -11.99 -11.02 2.49
CA SER A 71 -10.96 -12.03 2.72
C SER A 71 -11.33 -12.99 3.87
N LYS A 72 -12.03 -12.50 4.90
CA LYS A 72 -12.58 -13.34 5.98
C LYS A 72 -13.67 -14.31 5.49
N THR A 73 -14.42 -13.93 4.44
CA THR A 73 -15.53 -14.75 3.88
C THR A 73 -15.08 -15.70 2.78
N TYR A 74 -14.19 -15.25 1.88
CA TYR A 74 -13.82 -15.96 0.66
C TYR A 74 -12.40 -16.56 0.71
N GLY A 75 -11.63 -16.27 1.77
CA GLY A 75 -10.27 -16.75 1.95
C GLY A 75 -9.21 -15.77 1.46
N SER A 76 -7.97 -16.24 1.43
CA SER A 76 -6.77 -15.44 1.09
C SER A 76 -6.65 -15.09 -0.39
N VAL A 77 -7.31 -15.83 -1.29
CA VAL A 77 -7.32 -15.59 -2.74
C VAL A 77 -8.77 -15.51 -3.20
N PHE A 78 -9.23 -14.33 -3.60
CA PHE A 78 -10.61 -14.13 -4.02
C PHE A 78 -10.73 -13.11 -5.15
N THR A 79 -11.87 -13.10 -5.83
CA THR A 79 -12.15 -12.25 -6.99
C THR A 79 -13.11 -11.12 -6.63
N VAL A 80 -12.86 -9.93 -7.15
CA VAL A 80 -13.85 -8.84 -7.26
C VAL A 80 -13.84 -8.29 -8.69
N TYR A 81 -14.95 -7.68 -9.09
CA TYR A 81 -15.16 -7.08 -10.40
C TYR A 81 -15.30 -5.57 -10.26
N LEU A 82 -14.41 -4.81 -10.89
CA LEU A 82 -14.49 -3.35 -10.97
C LEU A 82 -15.09 -2.99 -12.33
N GLY A 83 -16.41 -2.83 -12.38
CA GLY A 83 -17.13 -2.78 -13.66
C GLY A 83 -16.95 -4.11 -14.42
N PRO A 84 -16.50 -4.10 -15.68
CA PRO A 84 -16.23 -5.32 -16.45
C PRO A 84 -14.89 -6.00 -16.09
N GLN A 85 -14.01 -5.33 -15.33
CA GLN A 85 -12.66 -5.80 -15.08
C GLN A 85 -12.61 -6.77 -13.90
N LYS A 86 -12.14 -8.00 -14.16
CA LYS A 86 -11.87 -9.01 -13.13
C LYS A 86 -10.56 -8.69 -12.40
N VAL A 87 -10.61 -8.63 -11.08
CA VAL A 87 -9.45 -8.40 -10.20
C VAL A 87 -9.35 -9.53 -9.19
N VAL A 88 -8.16 -10.11 -9.04
CA VAL A 88 -7.86 -11.08 -7.98
C VAL A 88 -7.19 -10.34 -6.82
N VAL A 89 -7.71 -10.53 -5.61
CA VAL A 89 -7.19 -9.95 -4.39
C VAL A 89 -6.43 -11.02 -3.62
N LEU A 90 -5.23 -10.69 -3.18
CA LEU A 90 -4.37 -11.54 -2.35
C LEU A 90 -4.29 -10.96 -0.95
N ALA A 91 -4.68 -11.74 0.05
CA ALA A 91 -4.75 -11.30 1.44
C ALA A 91 -4.01 -12.28 2.38
N GLY A 92 -3.45 -11.75 3.47
CA GLY A 92 -2.67 -12.48 4.46
C GLY A 92 -1.20 -12.61 4.08
N TYR A 93 -0.34 -12.68 5.09
CA TYR A 93 1.11 -12.68 4.92
C TYR A 93 1.60 -13.80 3.99
N LYS A 94 1.16 -15.04 4.24
CA LYS A 94 1.63 -16.22 3.50
C LYS A 94 1.33 -16.12 2.00
N THR A 95 0.09 -15.79 1.66
CA THR A 95 -0.37 -15.69 0.27
C THR A 95 0.29 -14.53 -0.48
N VAL A 96 0.40 -13.35 0.15
CA VAL A 96 1.06 -12.20 -0.47
C VAL A 96 2.56 -12.45 -0.66
N LYS A 97 3.25 -13.01 0.36
CA LYS A 97 4.67 -13.36 0.27
C LYS A 97 4.91 -14.40 -0.84
N GLU A 98 4.11 -15.47 -0.86
CA GLU A 98 4.23 -16.52 -1.87
C GLU A 98 4.05 -15.97 -3.29
N ALA A 99 3.00 -15.19 -3.54
CA ALA A 99 2.76 -14.63 -4.87
C ALA A 99 3.86 -13.66 -5.32
N LEU A 100 4.27 -12.72 -4.46
CA LEU A 100 5.20 -11.66 -4.85
C LEU A 100 6.67 -12.12 -4.87
N VAL A 101 7.03 -13.12 -4.07
CA VAL A 101 8.41 -13.60 -3.94
C VAL A 101 8.62 -14.89 -4.70
N ASN A 102 7.79 -15.91 -4.46
CA ASN A 102 7.99 -17.25 -5.02
C ASN A 102 7.48 -17.35 -6.45
N TYR A 103 6.40 -16.62 -6.78
CA TYR A 103 5.81 -16.52 -8.12
C TYR A 103 6.05 -15.14 -8.75
N ALA A 104 7.26 -14.59 -8.54
CA ALA A 104 7.60 -13.24 -8.97
C ALA A 104 7.60 -13.07 -10.50
N ASP A 105 7.72 -14.15 -11.28
CA ASP A 105 7.58 -14.15 -12.74
C ASP A 105 6.14 -14.03 -13.18
N GLU A 106 5.25 -14.74 -12.50
CA GLU A 106 3.83 -14.77 -12.81
C GLU A 106 3.13 -13.50 -12.33
N PHE A 107 3.45 -12.98 -11.15
CA PHE A 107 2.83 -11.78 -10.58
C PHE A 107 3.66 -10.50 -10.77
N GLY A 108 4.76 -10.53 -11.54
CA GLY A 108 5.74 -9.44 -11.60
C GLY A 108 5.37 -8.23 -12.47
N GLU A 109 4.34 -8.34 -13.31
CA GLU A 109 3.93 -7.27 -14.21
C GLU A 109 3.05 -6.23 -13.51
N ARG A 110 2.95 -5.04 -14.12
CA ARG A 110 2.08 -3.94 -13.73
C ARG A 110 0.89 -3.84 -14.66
N ASP A 111 -0.24 -3.45 -14.09
CA ASP A 111 -1.45 -3.10 -14.82
C ASP A 111 -1.63 -1.57 -14.81
N PRO A 112 -0.99 -0.83 -15.73
CA PRO A 112 -1.09 0.62 -15.74
C PRO A 112 -2.52 1.04 -16.07
N MET A 113 -3.04 2.02 -15.33
CA MET A 113 -4.25 2.73 -15.75
C MET A 113 -4.02 3.38 -17.12
N LEU A 114 -5.07 3.49 -17.93
CA LEU A 114 -4.97 3.99 -19.31
C LEU A 114 -4.25 5.36 -19.38
N ILE A 115 -4.59 6.29 -18.50
CA ILE A 115 -3.95 7.61 -18.38
C ILE A 115 -2.44 7.49 -18.12
N MET A 116 -2.04 6.56 -17.25
CA MET A 116 -0.62 6.33 -16.92
C MET A 116 0.11 5.67 -18.09
N HIS A 117 -0.57 4.81 -18.84
CA HIS A 117 0.00 4.18 -20.03
C HIS A 117 0.22 5.21 -21.15
N GLU A 118 -0.75 6.08 -21.41
CA GLU A 118 -0.62 7.16 -22.42
C GLU A 118 0.49 8.14 -22.06
N SER A 119 0.61 8.52 -20.78
CA SER A 119 1.65 9.44 -20.33
C SER A 119 3.06 8.84 -20.39
N ASN A 120 3.24 7.58 -20.00
CA ASN A 120 4.57 6.96 -19.91
C ASN A 120 4.97 6.18 -21.17
N GLN A 121 4.02 5.86 -22.05
CA GLN A 121 4.22 5.07 -23.27
C GLN A 121 4.97 3.73 -23.02
N GLY A 122 4.75 3.12 -21.85
CA GLY A 122 5.42 1.88 -21.44
C GLY A 122 6.86 2.04 -20.93
N HIS A 123 7.36 3.27 -20.72
CA HIS A 123 8.69 3.56 -20.18
C HIS A 123 8.67 3.89 -18.68
N GLY A 124 9.86 3.93 -18.07
CA GLY A 124 10.05 4.26 -16.66
C GLY A 124 10.15 3.05 -15.74
N VAL A 125 9.96 3.25 -14.43
CA VAL A 125 10.14 2.20 -13.41
C VAL A 125 8.82 1.72 -12.81
N LEU A 126 7.87 2.64 -12.57
CA LEU A 126 6.66 2.33 -11.81
C LEU A 126 5.65 1.50 -12.62
N TRP A 127 5.40 1.90 -13.87
CA TRP A 127 4.34 1.35 -14.73
C TRP A 127 4.84 0.49 -15.90
N ALA A 128 6.14 0.55 -16.21
CA ALA A 128 6.73 -0.23 -17.28
C ALA A 128 6.79 -1.73 -16.96
N ASN A 129 6.87 -2.56 -18.01
CA ASN A 129 7.02 -4.01 -17.96
C ASN A 129 8.16 -4.47 -18.89
N GLY A 130 8.49 -5.76 -18.84
CA GLY A 130 9.49 -6.35 -19.73
C GLY A 130 10.90 -5.78 -19.54
N ASP A 131 11.69 -5.78 -20.60
CA ASP A 131 13.10 -5.44 -20.54
C ASP A 131 13.36 -3.95 -20.31
N SER A 132 12.51 -3.07 -20.85
CA SER A 132 12.55 -1.62 -20.57
C SER A 132 12.50 -1.34 -19.06
N TRP A 133 11.59 -2.02 -18.35
CA TRP A 133 11.51 -1.92 -16.90
C TRP A 133 12.75 -2.49 -16.19
N LYS A 134 13.23 -3.66 -16.60
CA LYS A 134 14.40 -4.30 -15.98
C LYS A 134 15.64 -3.40 -16.08
N GLU A 135 15.88 -2.85 -17.26
CA GLU A 135 16.99 -1.94 -17.53
C GLU A 135 16.90 -0.65 -16.72
N MET A 136 15.75 0.02 -16.77
CA MET A 136 15.55 1.27 -16.03
C MET A 136 15.62 1.06 -14.52
N ARG A 137 15.04 -0.04 -14.00
CA ARG A 137 15.12 -0.39 -12.58
C ARG A 137 16.56 -0.67 -12.16
N ARG A 138 17.32 -1.46 -12.94
CA ARG A 138 18.73 -1.76 -12.64
C ARG A 138 19.57 -0.49 -12.64
N PHE A 139 19.39 0.36 -13.66
CA PHE A 139 20.05 1.66 -13.74
C PHE A 139 19.74 2.52 -12.51
N ALA A 140 18.47 2.66 -12.15
CA ALA A 140 18.04 3.50 -11.03
C ALA A 140 18.52 2.93 -9.68
N LEU A 141 18.44 1.62 -9.44
CA LEU A 141 18.96 0.99 -8.22
C LEU A 141 20.47 1.21 -8.05
N THR A 142 21.21 1.08 -9.16
CA THR A 142 22.67 1.27 -9.15
C THR A 142 23.00 2.70 -8.76
N ASN A 143 22.40 3.69 -9.44
CA ASN A 143 22.64 5.10 -9.14
C ASN A 143 22.16 5.51 -7.73
N LEU A 144 21.00 5.02 -7.29
CA LEU A 144 20.52 5.29 -5.94
C LEU A 144 21.46 4.71 -4.88
N ARG A 145 22.02 3.51 -5.10
CA ARG A 145 23.01 2.94 -4.18
C ARG A 145 24.34 3.69 -4.20
N ASP A 146 24.77 4.14 -5.37
CA ASP A 146 26.10 4.73 -5.54
C ASP A 146 26.12 6.19 -5.07
N PHE A 147 25.01 6.93 -5.23
CA PHE A 147 24.93 8.37 -4.96
C PHE A 147 23.93 8.80 -3.89
N GLY A 148 22.98 7.94 -3.49
CA GLY A 148 21.85 8.33 -2.62
C GLY A 148 21.79 7.59 -1.29
N MET A 149 21.28 6.36 -1.34
CA MET A 149 20.92 5.53 -0.19
C MET A 149 22.13 5.23 0.71
N GLY A 150 22.13 5.80 1.92
CA GLY A 150 23.21 5.60 2.89
C GLY A 150 24.53 6.24 2.49
N LYS A 151 24.50 7.29 1.66
CA LYS A 151 25.68 8.09 1.29
C LYS A 151 25.68 9.41 2.04
N LYS A 152 26.87 9.82 2.49
CA LYS A 152 27.08 11.08 3.22
C LYS A 152 26.47 12.29 2.52
N ALA A 153 26.58 12.39 1.19
CA ALA A 153 26.02 13.55 0.47
C ALA A 153 24.49 13.71 0.63
N SER A 154 23.73 12.62 0.67
CA SER A 154 22.28 12.69 0.91
C SER A 154 21.96 12.87 2.39
N GLU A 155 22.72 12.21 3.26
CA GLU A 155 22.64 12.38 4.71
C GLU A 155 22.92 13.84 5.14
N ASP A 156 24.01 14.43 4.68
CA ASP A 156 24.40 15.82 4.95
C ASP A 156 23.30 16.80 4.53
N LYS A 157 22.67 16.56 3.36
CA LYS A 157 21.57 17.42 2.90
C LYS A 157 20.31 17.27 3.77
N ILE A 158 19.99 16.05 4.20
CA ILE A 158 18.87 15.82 5.12
C ILE A 158 19.16 16.48 6.48
N ILE A 159 20.39 16.36 6.99
CA ILE A 159 20.82 16.97 8.24
C ILE A 159 20.75 18.50 8.14
N GLU A 160 21.22 19.12 7.05
CA GLU A 160 21.13 20.57 6.83
C GLU A 160 19.67 21.06 6.91
N GLU A 161 18.73 20.39 6.23
CA GLU A 161 17.30 20.74 6.30
C GLU A 161 16.72 20.51 7.70
N CYS A 162 17.18 19.46 8.39
CA CYS A 162 16.80 19.22 9.79
C CYS A 162 17.33 20.31 10.72
N GLU A 163 18.58 20.74 10.58
CA GLU A 163 19.17 21.83 11.39
C GLU A 163 18.40 23.13 11.19
N TYR A 164 18.01 23.44 9.95
CA TYR A 164 17.15 24.59 9.66
C TYR A 164 15.79 24.46 10.37
N LEU A 165 15.15 23.30 10.31
CA LEU A 165 13.89 23.03 11.03
C LEU A 165 14.08 23.09 12.54
N ILE A 166 15.23 22.65 13.07
CA ILE A 166 15.53 22.66 14.49
C ILE A 166 15.63 24.09 15.03
N GLU A 167 16.39 24.97 14.36
CA GLU A 167 16.53 26.37 14.80
C GLU A 167 15.17 27.09 14.93
N VAL A 168 14.18 26.68 14.14
CA VAL A 168 12.83 27.26 14.17
C VAL A 168 12.06 26.88 15.45
N PHE A 169 12.36 25.77 16.14
CA PHE A 169 11.45 25.19 17.15
C PHE A 169 12.01 25.12 18.61
N LYS A 170 13.22 25.63 18.90
CA LYS A 170 14.04 25.40 20.13
C LYS A 170 13.53 25.80 21.58
N LYS A 171 12.38 25.37 22.17
CA LYS A 171 12.15 25.31 23.68
C LYS A 171 11.48 24.02 24.41
N PHE A 172 12.19 23.08 25.14
CA PHE A 172 11.90 21.99 26.24
C PHE A 172 11.27 20.48 26.20
N LYS A 173 11.92 19.40 26.79
CA LYS A 173 12.10 17.87 26.48
C LYS A 173 11.16 16.69 27.03
N ASP A 174 11.24 15.41 26.50
CA ASP A 174 11.04 13.96 26.99
C ASP A 174 11.41 12.64 26.13
N GLN A 175 11.69 11.49 26.83
CA GLN A 175 11.75 9.99 26.57
C GLN A 175 12.38 9.23 25.34
N VAL A 176 11.91 9.30 24.08
CA VAL A 176 12.77 8.82 22.94
C VAL A 176 14.10 9.57 23.00
N GLN A 177 14.02 10.77 23.53
CA GLN A 177 15.13 11.62 23.89
C GLN A 177 16.01 11.08 25.01
N GLU A 178 15.56 10.16 25.87
CA GLU A 178 16.44 9.46 26.81
C GLU A 178 17.37 8.49 26.07
N GLU A 179 16.84 7.70 25.13
CA GLU A 179 17.66 6.82 24.28
C GLU A 179 18.61 7.67 23.40
N LEU A 180 18.08 8.71 22.76
CA LEU A 180 18.90 9.62 21.93
C LEU A 180 19.94 10.40 22.76
N SER A 181 19.60 10.90 23.95
CA SER A 181 20.55 11.62 24.80
C SER A 181 21.65 10.70 25.33
N ARG A 182 21.35 9.42 25.58
CA ARG A 182 22.33 8.43 26.03
C ARG A 182 23.30 8.01 24.92
N GLU A 183 22.80 7.72 23.72
CA GLU A 183 23.60 7.13 22.64
C GLU A 183 24.22 8.16 21.68
N ILE A 184 23.54 9.30 21.47
CA ILE A 184 23.97 10.35 20.54
C ILE A 184 24.38 11.62 21.31
N GLY A 185 23.59 12.04 22.30
CA GLY A 185 23.82 13.29 23.02
C GLY A 185 23.39 14.50 22.20
N SER A 186 24.28 15.50 22.04
CA SER A 186 23.99 16.76 21.33
C SER A 186 24.61 16.86 19.93
N ARG A 187 25.29 15.81 19.45
CA ARG A 187 25.82 15.77 18.08
C ARG A 187 24.72 15.45 17.08
N ASN A 188 24.97 15.75 15.81
CA ASN A 188 24.06 15.41 14.72
C ASN A 188 23.89 13.89 14.60
N VAL A 189 22.66 13.47 14.31
CA VAL A 189 22.31 12.07 14.08
C VAL A 189 22.88 11.62 12.74
N GLN A 190 23.49 10.43 12.74
CA GLN A 190 24.01 9.77 11.55
C GLN A 190 23.30 8.46 11.28
N VAL A 191 23.28 8.00 10.04
CA VAL A 191 22.61 6.73 9.65
C VAL A 191 23.17 5.54 10.43
N GLU A 192 24.48 5.53 10.70
CA GLU A 192 25.15 4.47 11.44
C GLU A 192 24.69 4.37 12.90
N ASP A 193 24.09 5.42 13.46
CA ASP A 193 23.58 5.42 14.83
C ASP A 193 22.39 4.48 15.02
N ARG A 194 21.68 4.16 13.93
CA ARG A 194 20.52 3.28 13.94
C ARG A 194 20.79 1.94 14.60
N LYS A 195 22.00 1.39 14.46
CA LYS A 195 22.38 0.09 15.07
C LYS A 195 22.41 0.13 16.61
N ASN A 196 22.53 1.32 17.20
CA ASN A 196 22.59 1.55 18.64
C ASN A 196 21.26 2.07 19.21
N LEU A 197 20.24 2.27 18.37
CA LEU A 197 18.93 2.84 18.75
C LEU A 197 17.79 1.84 18.48
N PRO A 198 17.81 0.66 19.11
CA PRO A 198 16.86 -0.41 18.80
C PRO A 198 15.41 -0.02 19.10
N PHE A 199 15.15 0.76 20.16
CA PHE A 199 13.79 1.17 20.49
C PHE A 199 13.26 2.20 19.50
N THR A 200 14.08 3.20 19.14
CA THR A 200 13.73 4.16 18.10
C THR A 200 13.46 3.49 16.75
N ASP A 201 14.29 2.51 16.35
CA ASP A 201 14.06 1.77 15.10
C ASP A 201 12.75 0.97 15.16
N ALA A 202 12.45 0.35 16.31
CA ALA A 202 11.19 -0.35 16.54
C ALA A 202 9.97 0.58 16.45
N VAL A 203 10.06 1.81 16.99
CA VAL A 203 9.02 2.84 16.91
C VAL A 203 8.77 3.27 15.46
N ILE A 204 9.81 3.50 14.67
CA ILE A 204 9.68 3.85 13.24
C ILE A 204 9.00 2.70 12.48
N HIS A 205 9.42 1.46 12.72
CA HIS A 205 8.83 0.28 12.06
C HIS A 205 7.36 0.10 12.44
N GLU A 206 7.02 0.22 13.72
CA GLU A 206 5.64 0.09 14.19
C GLU A 206 4.75 1.22 13.64
N THR A 207 5.29 2.43 13.50
CA THR A 207 4.59 3.56 12.88
C THR A 207 4.25 3.23 11.42
N GLN A 208 5.20 2.74 10.64
CA GLN A 208 4.95 2.34 9.24
C GLN A 208 3.95 1.17 9.14
N ARG A 209 4.06 0.18 10.04
CA ARG A 209 3.17 -0.99 10.08
C ARG A 209 1.72 -0.55 10.31
N LEU A 210 1.49 0.23 11.36
CA LEU A 210 0.15 0.66 11.77
C LEU A 210 -0.45 1.67 10.79
N ALA A 211 0.36 2.63 10.30
CA ALA A 211 -0.11 3.61 9.31
C ALA A 211 -0.58 2.94 8.02
N SER A 212 0.03 1.80 7.63
CA SER A 212 -0.34 1.02 6.45
C SER A 212 -0.61 1.93 5.23
N ILE A 213 0.32 2.85 4.94
CA ILE A 213 0.13 4.01 4.04
C ILE A 213 -0.41 3.62 2.67
N LEU A 214 -0.06 2.43 2.17
CA LEU A 214 -0.56 1.90 0.91
C LEU A 214 -1.32 0.57 1.13
N PRO A 215 -2.59 0.61 1.57
CA PRO A 215 -3.35 -0.58 1.99
C PRO A 215 -3.48 -1.65 0.92
N ILE A 216 -3.77 -1.20 -0.29
CA ILE A 216 -3.81 -2.00 -1.51
C ILE A 216 -2.56 -1.57 -2.25
N ALA A 217 -1.61 -2.49 -2.42
CA ALA A 217 -0.38 -2.20 -3.14
C ALA A 217 -0.68 -1.68 -4.56
N VAL A 218 0.33 -1.10 -5.21
CA VAL A 218 0.24 -0.79 -6.64
C VAL A 218 -0.19 -2.04 -7.41
N PRO A 219 -1.22 -1.97 -8.27
CA PRO A 219 -1.74 -3.14 -8.97
C PRO A 219 -0.65 -3.92 -9.72
N HIS A 220 -0.74 -5.24 -9.62
CA HIS A 220 0.03 -6.18 -10.41
C HIS A 220 -0.82 -6.75 -11.54
N LYS A 221 -0.19 -7.44 -12.48
CA LYS A 221 -0.85 -8.20 -13.54
C LYS A 221 -0.17 -9.55 -13.69
N THR A 222 -0.96 -10.59 -13.99
CA THR A 222 -0.38 -11.90 -14.30
C THR A 222 0.28 -11.90 -15.70
N SER A 223 1.53 -12.34 -15.79
CA SER A 223 2.27 -12.43 -17.06
C SER A 223 1.90 -13.68 -17.88
N GLN A 224 1.39 -14.72 -17.21
CA GLN A 224 0.96 -15.99 -17.77
C GLN A 224 -0.23 -16.59 -17.00
N ASP A 225 -0.84 -17.61 -17.58
CA ASP A 225 -1.83 -18.46 -16.91
C ASP A 225 -1.14 -19.20 -15.74
N ILE A 226 -1.77 -19.22 -14.56
CA ILE A 226 -1.22 -19.87 -13.36
C ILE A 226 -2.32 -20.58 -12.56
N THR A 227 -1.97 -21.72 -11.94
CA THR A 227 -2.75 -22.28 -10.83
C THR A 227 -2.06 -21.91 -9.53
N PHE A 228 -2.69 -21.01 -8.75
CA PHE A 228 -2.16 -20.47 -7.51
C PHE A 228 -3.09 -20.81 -6.35
N GLN A 229 -2.55 -21.48 -5.32
CA GLN A 229 -3.32 -22.00 -4.16
C GLN A 229 -4.59 -22.77 -4.56
N GLY A 230 -4.50 -23.59 -5.63
CA GLY A 230 -5.62 -24.38 -6.14
C GLY A 230 -6.62 -23.61 -7.01
N HIS A 231 -6.36 -22.33 -7.30
CA HIS A 231 -7.19 -21.49 -8.15
C HIS A 231 -6.52 -21.14 -9.46
N PHE A 232 -7.26 -21.27 -10.56
CA PHE A 232 -6.80 -20.85 -11.87
C PHE A 232 -6.97 -19.33 -12.05
N ILE A 233 -5.88 -18.67 -12.46
CA ILE A 233 -5.84 -17.24 -12.77
C ILE A 233 -5.30 -17.09 -14.18
N LYS A 234 -6.11 -16.51 -15.06
CA LYS A 234 -5.75 -16.27 -16.46
C LYS A 234 -4.66 -15.21 -16.58
N LYS A 235 -3.79 -15.32 -17.59
CA LYS A 235 -2.87 -14.27 -18.03
C LYS A 235 -3.58 -12.93 -18.21
N GLY A 236 -2.91 -11.85 -17.83
CA GLY A 236 -3.42 -10.49 -17.97
C GLY A 236 -4.44 -10.10 -16.90
N THR A 237 -4.68 -10.95 -15.90
CA THR A 237 -5.59 -10.64 -14.79
C THR A 237 -4.91 -9.66 -13.85
N THR A 238 -5.62 -8.59 -13.48
CA THR A 238 -5.17 -7.62 -12.46
C THR A 238 -5.15 -8.27 -11.08
N VAL A 239 -4.10 -8.01 -10.32
CA VAL A 239 -3.89 -8.58 -9.00
C VAL A 239 -3.64 -7.47 -7.99
N PHE A 240 -4.39 -7.48 -6.89
CA PHE A 240 -4.27 -6.54 -5.78
C PHE A 240 -3.71 -7.25 -4.55
N PRO A 241 -2.41 -7.07 -4.24
CA PRO A 241 -1.88 -7.43 -2.93
C PRO A 241 -2.45 -6.49 -1.86
N LEU A 242 -3.16 -7.05 -0.88
CA LEU A 242 -3.76 -6.32 0.22
C LEU A 242 -2.76 -6.20 1.38
N LEU A 243 -1.83 -5.25 1.33
CA LEU A 243 -0.77 -5.08 2.33
C LEU A 243 -1.32 -4.85 3.75
N THR A 244 -2.46 -4.17 3.92
CA THR A 244 -3.07 -4.02 5.26
C THR A 244 -3.37 -5.37 5.91
N SER A 245 -3.76 -6.37 5.13
CA SER A 245 -4.00 -7.73 5.65
C SER A 245 -2.72 -8.46 6.08
N VAL A 246 -1.56 -8.03 5.60
CA VAL A 246 -0.23 -8.53 5.99
C VAL A 246 0.25 -7.78 7.24
N LEU A 247 0.15 -6.45 7.24
CA LEU A 247 0.62 -5.59 8.31
C LEU A 247 -0.23 -5.69 9.58
N HIS A 248 -1.44 -6.23 9.49
CA HIS A 248 -2.36 -6.48 10.61
C HIS A 248 -2.74 -7.97 10.73
N ASP A 249 -1.94 -8.87 10.16
CA ASP A 249 -2.18 -10.32 10.25
C ASP A 249 -2.08 -10.81 11.70
N GLU A 250 -3.20 -11.25 12.28
CA GLU A 250 -3.29 -11.73 13.67
C GLU A 250 -2.41 -12.96 13.94
N SER A 251 -1.95 -13.67 12.89
CA SER A 251 -1.01 -14.79 13.05
C SER A 251 0.46 -14.35 13.13
N GLU A 252 0.78 -13.12 12.74
CA GLU A 252 2.15 -12.59 12.67
C GLU A 252 2.42 -11.49 13.70
N TRP A 253 1.38 -10.78 14.17
CA TRP A 253 1.47 -9.66 15.10
C TRP A 253 0.65 -9.92 16.36
N GLU A 254 1.27 -9.78 17.54
CA GLU A 254 0.60 -9.99 18.84
C GLU A 254 -0.56 -9.01 19.05
N ARG A 255 -0.33 -7.73 18.73
CA ARG A 255 -1.28 -6.63 18.91
C ARG A 255 -1.50 -5.90 17.59
N PRO A 256 -2.11 -6.54 16.58
CA PRO A 256 -2.11 -6.04 15.21
C PRO A 256 -2.74 -4.64 15.09
N HIS A 257 -3.76 -4.34 15.90
CA HIS A 257 -4.50 -3.08 15.83
C HIS A 257 -4.06 -2.03 16.87
N SER A 258 -2.95 -2.26 17.56
CA SER A 258 -2.40 -1.32 18.54
C SER A 258 -0.99 -0.92 18.16
N PHE A 259 -0.61 0.31 18.53
CA PHE A 259 0.78 0.73 18.44
C PHE A 259 1.59 0.01 19.51
N TYR A 260 2.43 -0.94 19.11
CA TYR A 260 3.21 -1.78 20.01
C TYR A 260 4.65 -2.02 19.49
N PRO A 261 5.60 -1.10 19.77
CA PRO A 261 6.97 -1.21 19.27
C PRO A 261 7.68 -2.53 19.60
N ALA A 262 7.29 -3.19 20.68
CA ALA A 262 7.82 -4.50 21.07
C ALA A 262 7.61 -5.60 20.02
N HIS A 263 6.74 -5.41 19.01
CA HIS A 263 6.70 -6.29 17.82
C HIS A 263 8.05 -6.44 17.11
N PHE A 264 8.92 -5.43 17.23
CA PHE A 264 10.23 -5.37 16.59
C PHE A 264 11.38 -5.48 17.59
N LEU A 265 11.12 -5.90 18.83
CA LEU A 265 12.14 -6.07 19.86
C LEU A 265 12.17 -7.53 20.32
N ASP A 266 13.37 -8.08 20.53
CA ASP A 266 13.51 -9.34 21.25
C ASP A 266 13.43 -9.12 22.78
N LYS A 267 13.49 -10.22 23.53
CA LYS A 267 13.48 -10.22 25.00
C LYS A 267 14.63 -9.42 25.64
N ASP A 268 15.71 -9.19 24.90
CA ASP A 268 16.89 -8.45 25.36
C ASP A 268 16.83 -6.97 24.90
N GLY A 269 15.74 -6.55 24.27
CA GLY A 269 15.53 -5.19 23.78
C GLY A 269 16.27 -4.88 22.47
N LYS A 270 16.78 -5.89 21.74
CA LYS A 270 17.42 -5.68 20.44
C LYS A 270 16.40 -5.66 19.33
N PHE A 271 16.67 -4.86 18.32
CA PHE A 271 15.81 -4.77 17.14
C PHE A 271 15.81 -6.09 16.35
N VAL A 272 14.61 -6.57 15.99
CA VAL A 272 14.39 -7.74 15.15
C VAL A 272 13.50 -7.36 13.97
N LYS A 273 14.03 -7.55 12.76
CA LYS A 273 13.24 -7.40 11.54
C LYS A 273 12.24 -8.55 11.41
N ARG A 274 10.96 -8.21 11.18
CA ARG A 274 9.89 -9.18 10.91
C ARG A 274 9.71 -9.35 9.41
N ASP A 275 9.60 -10.59 8.93
CA ASP A 275 9.33 -10.86 7.51
C ASP A 275 7.96 -10.34 7.04
N ALA A 276 6.96 -10.34 7.93
CA ALA A 276 5.63 -9.80 7.67
C ALA A 276 5.61 -8.26 7.57
N PHE A 277 6.74 -7.59 7.86
CA PHE A 277 6.88 -6.16 7.68
C PHE A 277 7.10 -5.81 6.20
N MET A 278 5.99 -5.66 5.46
CA MET A 278 6.00 -5.37 4.02
C MET A 278 5.35 -4.02 3.62
N PRO A 279 5.65 -2.88 4.29
CA PRO A 279 5.06 -1.60 3.90
C PRO A 279 5.52 -1.12 2.51
N PHE A 280 6.64 -1.66 2.02
CA PHE A 280 7.23 -1.38 0.70
C PHE A 280 6.92 -2.45 -0.36
N SER A 281 5.92 -3.31 -0.10
CA SER A 281 5.66 -4.54 -0.86
C SER A 281 6.83 -5.54 -0.77
N ALA A 282 6.90 -6.51 -1.69
CA ALA A 282 7.92 -7.55 -1.71
C ALA A 282 8.30 -7.96 -3.14
N GLY A 283 9.32 -8.81 -3.24
CA GLY A 283 9.76 -9.41 -4.50
C GLY A 283 10.41 -8.42 -5.47
N ARG A 284 10.40 -8.75 -6.76
CA ARG A 284 11.13 -7.97 -7.79
C ARG A 284 10.59 -6.55 -7.99
N ARG A 285 9.37 -6.30 -7.51
CA ARG A 285 8.68 -5.01 -7.56
C ARG A 285 8.64 -4.28 -6.21
N VAL A 286 9.42 -4.74 -5.22
CA VAL A 286 9.63 -3.99 -3.97
C VAL A 286 10.06 -2.55 -4.26
N CYS A 287 9.61 -1.61 -3.43
CA CYS A 287 9.84 -0.18 -3.60
C CYS A 287 11.31 0.09 -3.95
N LEU A 288 11.52 0.76 -5.08
CA LEU A 288 12.87 1.14 -5.54
C LEU A 288 13.59 2.02 -4.51
N GLY A 289 12.83 2.92 -3.86
CA GLY A 289 13.32 3.89 -2.89
C GLY A 289 13.30 3.40 -1.44
N GLU A 290 13.13 2.10 -1.16
CA GLU A 290 13.05 1.60 0.22
C GLU A 290 14.25 2.05 1.07
N GLY A 291 15.48 1.92 0.57
CA GLY A 291 16.67 2.31 1.31
C GLY A 291 16.75 3.80 1.59
N LEU A 292 16.35 4.64 0.62
CA LEU A 292 16.31 6.10 0.77
C LEU A 292 15.25 6.50 1.81
N ALA A 293 14.03 5.96 1.68
CA ALA A 293 12.94 6.25 2.60
C ALA A 293 13.27 5.82 4.04
N ARG A 294 13.93 4.67 4.23
CA ARG A 294 14.36 4.22 5.57
C ARG A 294 15.41 5.15 6.18
N MET A 295 16.33 5.66 5.37
CA MET A 295 17.34 6.63 5.80
C MET A 295 16.69 7.96 6.19
N GLU A 296 15.85 8.51 5.32
CA GLU A 296 15.11 9.75 5.56
C GLU A 296 14.24 9.64 6.81
N LEU A 297 13.43 8.59 6.92
CA LEU A 297 12.58 8.36 8.08
C LEU A 297 13.40 8.31 9.36
N PHE A 298 14.53 7.62 9.36
CA PHE A 298 15.40 7.55 10.53
C PHE A 298 15.95 8.92 10.90
N ILE A 299 16.69 9.58 9.99
CA ILE A 299 17.35 10.86 10.28
C ILE A 299 16.32 11.92 10.67
N PHE A 300 15.23 12.10 9.91
CA PHE A 300 14.23 13.11 10.23
C PHE A 300 13.56 12.81 11.58
N PHE A 301 13.15 11.57 11.82
CA PHE A 301 12.47 11.20 13.05
C PHE A 301 13.37 11.39 14.28
N THR A 302 14.60 10.87 14.24
CA THR A 302 15.54 10.99 15.36
C THR A 302 15.96 12.42 15.58
N THR A 303 16.21 13.19 14.53
CA THR A 303 16.66 14.58 14.65
C THR A 303 15.55 15.47 15.19
N LEU A 304 14.32 15.30 14.68
CA LEU A 304 13.16 15.99 15.23
C LEU A 304 12.93 15.61 16.69
N LEU A 305 13.00 14.33 17.05
CA LEU A 305 12.80 13.94 18.46
C LEU A 305 13.97 14.32 19.35
N GLN A 306 15.22 14.31 18.88
CA GLN A 306 16.38 14.78 19.66
C GLN A 306 16.20 16.21 20.15
N HIS A 307 15.53 17.03 19.33
CA HIS A 307 15.36 18.46 19.54
C HIS A 307 13.95 18.90 19.90
N PHE A 308 12.90 18.11 19.65
CA PHE A 308 11.50 18.46 19.96
C PHE A 308 10.71 17.34 20.63
N ARG A 309 9.92 17.74 21.63
CA ARG A 309 8.76 17.05 22.13
C ARG A 309 7.52 17.58 21.41
N PHE A 310 6.74 16.68 20.82
CA PHE A 310 5.48 17.03 20.18
C PHE A 310 4.32 16.81 21.14
N THR A 311 3.45 17.81 21.30
CA THR A 311 2.23 17.72 22.11
C THR A 311 1.01 18.21 21.33
N PRO A 312 -0.22 17.83 21.73
CA PRO A 312 -1.42 18.48 21.23
C PRO A 312 -1.41 20.01 21.49
N PRO A 313 -2.20 20.79 20.74
CA PRO A 313 -2.42 22.21 21.03
C PRO A 313 -3.02 22.43 22.43
N PRO A 314 -2.80 23.59 23.06
CA PRO A 314 -3.40 23.89 24.36
C PRO A 314 -4.92 23.69 24.35
N GLY A 315 -5.42 22.93 25.32
CA GLY A 315 -6.85 22.63 25.45
C GLY A 315 -7.36 21.47 24.58
N VAL A 316 -6.48 20.79 23.84
CA VAL A 316 -6.78 19.53 23.14
C VAL A 316 -6.08 18.40 23.87
N SER A 317 -6.78 17.33 24.21
CA SER A 317 -6.15 16.14 24.80
C SER A 317 -5.65 15.17 23.70
N GLU A 318 -4.76 14.24 24.07
CA GLU A 318 -4.22 13.28 23.09
C GLU A 318 -5.31 12.36 22.50
N ASP A 319 -6.31 12.01 23.30
CA ASP A 319 -7.47 11.21 22.90
C ASP A 319 -8.43 11.94 21.96
N GLU A 320 -8.35 13.27 21.88
CA GLU A 320 -9.13 14.09 20.95
C GLU A 320 -8.48 14.20 19.55
N LEU A 321 -7.27 13.67 19.36
CA LEU A 321 -6.62 13.67 18.05
C LEU A 321 -7.31 12.70 17.08
N ASP A 322 -7.89 13.23 16.01
CA ASP A 322 -8.46 12.41 14.96
C ASP A 322 -7.35 11.77 14.09
N LEU A 323 -7.04 10.52 14.39
CA LEU A 323 -6.10 9.70 13.62
C LEU A 323 -6.74 9.04 12.40
N THR A 324 -8.02 9.35 12.11
CA THR A 324 -8.71 8.80 10.95
C THR A 324 -8.05 9.28 9.66
N PRO A 325 -7.60 8.37 8.77
CA PRO A 325 -6.94 8.78 7.56
C PRO A 325 -7.93 9.35 6.53
N ARG A 326 -7.44 10.32 5.74
CA ARG A 326 -8.13 10.86 4.58
C ARG A 326 -8.42 9.77 3.55
N VAL A 327 -9.51 9.96 2.83
CA VAL A 327 -9.87 9.14 1.67
C VAL A 327 -8.88 9.40 0.55
N GLY A 328 -8.26 8.34 0.04
CA GLY A 328 -7.29 8.42 -1.04
C GLY A 328 -6.68 7.07 -1.37
N PHE A 329 -5.86 7.04 -2.43
CA PHE A 329 -5.07 5.87 -2.79
C PHE A 329 -4.03 5.52 -1.71
N THR A 330 -3.46 6.55 -1.08
CA THR A 330 -2.64 6.45 0.12
C THR A 330 -3.42 6.92 1.35
N LEU A 331 -3.21 6.27 2.49
CA LEU A 331 -3.72 6.71 3.78
C LEU A 331 -2.84 7.82 4.32
N ASN A 332 -3.33 9.05 4.21
CA ASN A 332 -2.71 10.22 4.82
C ASN A 332 -3.47 10.59 6.09
N PRO A 333 -2.79 11.07 7.15
CA PRO A 333 -3.49 11.57 8.32
C PRO A 333 -4.39 12.76 7.95
N SER A 334 -5.47 12.96 8.70
CA SER A 334 -6.23 14.21 8.63
C SER A 334 -5.34 15.39 9.08
N PRO A 335 -5.53 16.61 8.55
CA PRO A 335 -4.72 17.74 8.97
C PRO A 335 -4.99 18.01 10.44
N HIS A 336 -3.92 17.99 11.21
CA HIS A 336 -3.94 18.29 12.63
C HIS A 336 -2.81 19.27 12.92
N LYS A 337 -2.94 19.97 14.03
CA LYS A 337 -1.90 20.86 14.54
C LYS A 337 -1.25 20.18 15.73
N LEU A 338 0.05 20.32 15.84
CA LEU A 338 0.82 19.92 17.02
C LEU A 338 1.66 21.11 17.48
N CYS A 339 1.98 21.14 18.75
CA CYS A 339 3.00 22.00 19.30
C CYS A 339 4.33 21.24 19.30
N ALA A 340 5.34 21.78 18.62
CA ALA A 340 6.72 21.36 18.79
C ALA A 340 7.31 22.20 19.93
N VAL A 341 7.37 21.60 21.11
CA VAL A 341 8.13 22.09 22.27
C VAL A 341 9.54 21.54 22.06
N SER A 342 10.63 22.30 22.18
CA SER A 342 12.00 21.73 22.02
C SER A 342 12.33 20.73 23.09
N CYS A 343 13.59 20.49 23.30
CA CYS A 343 14.14 19.48 24.15
C CYS A 343 15.27 20.09 24.99
N MET A 344 15.68 21.31 24.68
CA MET A 344 16.64 22.06 25.48
C MET A 344 15.91 22.94 26.48
#